data_AF-A0A3B0S718-F1
#
_entry.id   AF-A0A3B0S718-F1
#
_cell.length_a   1.000
_cell.length_b   1.000
_cell.length_c   1.000
_cell.angle_alpha   90.00
_cell.angle_beta   90.00
_cell.angle_gamma   90.00
#
_symmetry.space_group_name_H-M   'P 1'
#
loop_
_entity.id
_entity.type
_entity.pdbx_description
1 polymer ?
#
loop_
_entity_poly.entity_id
_entity_poly.type
_entity_poly.pdbx_seq_one_letter_code
_entity_poly.pdbx_strand_id
1 'polypeptide(L)'
;MAGQTLPVDLELVLATDSSTSIDDAEFDLQQQGLARAFLHPDVIRAIGSAGHRGVAITLVQWSGAGFQTKVVDWVLIKDAESAARFSDRIAAAGRQLRGMTSTAGAIRFSAIKLPQTIMRAAAR
;
A
#
# COMPACT_ATOMS: atom_id res chain seq x y z
N MET A 1 25.70 -0.29 -14.27
CA MET A 1 24.53 -0.57 -15.14
C MET A 1 23.34 0.13 -14.51
N ALA A 2 22.72 1.10 -15.19
CA ALA A 2 21.48 1.69 -14.68
C ALA A 2 20.42 0.56 -14.64
N GLY A 3 19.89 0.27 -13.45
CA GLY A 3 18.85 -0.76 -13.30
C GLY A 3 17.62 -0.36 -14.11
N GLN A 4 17.14 -1.24 -14.98
CA GLN A 4 15.97 -0.97 -15.81
C GLN A 4 14.75 -0.76 -14.90
N THR A 5 14.08 0.37 -15.07
CA THR A 5 12.82 0.68 -14.39
C THR A 5 11.66 0.06 -15.16
N LEU A 6 10.63 -0.41 -14.45
CA LEU A 6 9.36 -0.86 -15.01
C LEU A 6 8.38 0.32 -14.99
N PRO A 7 7.98 0.89 -16.13
CA PRO A 7 7.04 2.01 -16.12
C PRO A 7 5.65 1.55 -15.65
N VAL A 8 5.01 2.34 -14.79
CA VAL A 8 3.64 2.17 -14.29
C VAL A 8 2.82 3.44 -14.47
N ASP A 9 1.51 3.37 -14.29
CA ASP A 9 0.62 4.54 -14.42
C ASP A 9 0.45 5.30 -13.10
N LEU A 10 0.64 4.62 -11.97
CA LEU A 10 0.58 5.20 -10.63
C LEU A 10 1.47 4.40 -9.66
N GLU A 11 2.20 5.12 -8.82
CA GLU A 11 2.87 4.60 -7.62
C GLU A 11 2.03 5.00 -6.40
N LEU A 12 1.58 4.04 -5.60
CA LEU A 12 0.73 4.27 -4.44
C LEU A 12 1.27 3.61 -3.17
N VAL A 13 1.41 4.41 -2.11
CA VAL A 13 1.65 3.91 -0.75
C VAL A 13 0.34 3.99 0.03
N LEU A 14 -0.20 2.84 0.43
CA LEU A 14 -1.29 2.77 1.39
C LEU A 14 -0.70 2.80 2.79
N ALA A 15 -1.06 3.79 3.60
CA ALA A 15 -0.51 4.01 4.93
C ALA A 15 -1.59 3.83 6.01
N THR A 16 -1.60 2.68 6.68
CA THR A 16 -2.60 2.30 7.69
C THR A 16 -2.13 2.63 9.11
N ASP A 17 -2.99 3.29 9.89
CA ASP A 17 -2.71 3.57 11.30
C ASP A 17 -2.70 2.26 12.12
N SER A 18 -1.74 2.17 13.02
CA SER A 18 -1.54 1.07 13.96
C SER A 18 -1.12 1.59 15.34
N SER A 19 -1.42 2.85 15.64
CA SER A 19 -1.18 3.51 16.92
C SER A 19 -1.96 2.87 18.06
N THR A 20 -1.52 3.11 19.30
CA THR A 20 -2.08 2.48 20.50
C THR A 20 -3.55 2.80 20.74
N SER A 21 -4.08 3.88 20.17
CA SER A 21 -5.52 4.20 20.22
C SER A 21 -6.39 3.29 19.36
N ILE A 22 -5.80 2.54 18.43
CA ILE A 22 -6.51 1.53 17.62
C ILE A 22 -6.41 0.20 18.35
N ASP A 23 -7.55 -0.37 18.73
CA ASP A 23 -7.59 -1.71 19.32
C ASP A 23 -7.41 -2.82 18.27
N ASP A 24 -7.39 -4.09 18.69
CA ASP A 24 -7.18 -5.20 17.75
C ASP A 24 -8.39 -5.42 16.82
N ALA A 25 -9.62 -5.22 17.30
CA ALA A 25 -10.82 -5.39 16.49
C ALA A 25 -10.95 -4.28 15.44
N GLU A 26 -10.62 -3.04 15.80
CA GLU A 26 -10.58 -1.89 14.89
C GLU A 26 -9.48 -2.07 13.83
N PHE A 27 -8.29 -2.53 14.26
CA PHE A 27 -7.20 -2.82 13.32
C PHE A 27 -7.60 -3.93 12.33
N ASP A 28 -8.18 -5.02 12.82
CA ASP A 28 -8.65 -6.13 12.00
C ASP A 28 -9.76 -5.70 11.04
N LEU A 29 -10.69 -4.86 11.50
CA LEU A 29 -11.75 -4.29 10.67
C LEU A 29 -11.17 -3.46 9.53
N GLN A 30 -10.20 -2.58 9.83
CA GLN A 30 -9.50 -1.76 8.83
C GLN A 30 -8.79 -2.65 7.80
N GLN A 31 -8.06 -3.66 8.27
CA GLN A 31 -7.29 -4.57 7.41
C GLN A 31 -8.20 -5.41 6.49
N GLN A 32 -9.25 -6.01 7.05
CA GLN A 32 -10.22 -6.78 6.27
C GLN A 32 -10.99 -5.89 5.30
N GLY A 33 -11.35 -4.67 5.71
CA GLY A 33 -11.99 -3.68 4.85
C GLY A 33 -11.10 -3.32 3.65
N LEU A 34 -9.82 -3.07 3.89
CA LEU A 34 -8.86 -2.77 2.84
C LEU A 34 -8.64 -3.96 1.91
N ALA A 35 -8.49 -5.17 2.44
CA ALA A 35 -8.38 -6.39 1.64
C ALA A 35 -9.61 -6.58 0.73
N ARG A 36 -10.82 -6.48 1.29
CA ARG A 36 -12.07 -6.62 0.52
C ARG A 36 -12.24 -5.54 -0.53
N ALA A 37 -11.75 -4.31 -0.29
CA ALA A 37 -11.82 -3.24 -1.27
C ALA A 37 -11.12 -3.62 -2.59
N PHE A 38 -9.99 -4.33 -2.54
CA PHE A 38 -9.29 -4.81 -3.75
C PHE A 38 -10.04 -5.91 -4.52
N LEU A 39 -11.07 -6.52 -3.94
CA LEU A 39 -11.97 -7.45 -4.61
C LEU A 39 -13.21 -6.75 -5.18
N HIS A 40 -13.43 -5.48 -4.82
CA HIS A 40 -14.62 -4.75 -5.23
C HIS A 40 -14.54 -4.37 -6.73
N PRO A 41 -15.58 -4.64 -7.53
CA PRO A 41 -15.57 -4.36 -8.96
C PRO A 41 -15.21 -2.92 -9.31
N ASP A 42 -15.64 -1.95 -8.50
CA ASP A 42 -15.38 -0.52 -8.75
C ASP A 42 -13.91 -0.16 -8.56
N VAL A 43 -13.23 -0.78 -7.59
CA VAL A 43 -11.79 -0.59 -7.36
C VAL A 43 -11.00 -1.24 -8.50
N ILE A 44 -11.39 -2.43 -8.93
CA ILE A 44 -10.78 -3.10 -10.10
C ILE A 44 -10.93 -2.24 -11.36
N ARG A 45 -12.13 -1.67 -11.59
CA ARG A 45 -12.36 -0.74 -12.71
C ARG A 45 -11.52 0.53 -12.58
N ALA A 46 -11.41 1.10 -11.37
CA ALA A 46 -10.58 2.27 -11.14
C ALA A 46 -9.09 2.00 -11.44
N ILE A 47 -8.56 0.85 -11.02
CA ILE A 47 -7.19 0.41 -11.34
C ILE A 47 -7.02 0.27 -12.85
N GLY A 48 -7.96 -0.39 -13.54
CA GLY A 48 -7.93 -0.52 -15.01
C GLY A 48 -8.03 0.82 -15.75
N SER A 49 -8.68 1.82 -15.14
CA SER A 49 -8.80 3.17 -15.71
C SER A 49 -7.55 4.04 -15.54
N ALA A 50 -6.60 3.65 -14.67
CA ALA A 50 -5.34 4.37 -14.49
C ALA A 50 -4.47 4.35 -15.76
N GLY A 51 -4.56 3.28 -16.55
CA GLY A 51 -3.84 3.09 -17.81
C GLY A 51 -3.53 1.61 -18.06
N HIS A 52 -2.74 1.34 -19.11
CA HIS A 52 -2.41 -0.01 -19.57
C HIS A 52 -1.18 -0.63 -18.87
N ARG A 53 -0.41 0.17 -18.12
CA ARG A 53 0.79 -0.29 -17.40
C ARG A 53 0.49 -0.71 -15.97
N GLY A 54 -0.69 -0.36 -15.45
CA GLY A 54 -1.15 -0.75 -14.12
C GLY A 54 -0.63 0.15 -13.00
N VAL A 55 -0.96 -0.21 -11.77
CA VAL A 55 -0.65 0.55 -10.55
C VAL A 55 0.29 -0.25 -9.66
N ALA A 56 1.42 0.36 -9.27
CA ALA A 56 2.30 -0.20 -8.26
C ALA A 56 1.81 0.22 -6.87
N ILE A 57 1.53 -0.76 -5.99
CA ILE A 57 1.02 -0.49 -4.64
C ILE A 57 1.88 -1.18 -3.59
N THR A 58 2.13 -0.49 -2.48
CA THR A 58 2.71 -1.05 -1.25
C THR A 58 1.84 -0.70 -0.04
N LEU A 59 1.89 -1.53 1.02
CA LEU A 59 1.21 -1.27 2.29
C LEU A 59 2.24 -0.97 3.39
N VAL A 60 2.02 0.13 4.09
CA VAL A 60 2.82 0.60 5.22
C VAL A 60 1.92 0.72 6.45
N GLN A 61 2.36 0.15 7.57
CA GLN A 61 1.79 0.45 8.88
C GLN A 61 2.57 1.58 9.53
N TRP A 62 1.89 2.50 10.22
CA TRP A 62 2.51 3.62 10.90
C TRP A 62 1.89 3.87 12.28
N SER A 63 2.69 4.44 13.18
CA SER A 63 2.23 5.04 14.43
C SER A 63 3.07 6.30 14.74
N GLY A 64 4.04 6.22 15.65
CA GLY A 64 4.83 7.35 16.12
C GLY A 64 5.86 7.81 15.08
N ALA A 65 6.52 8.94 15.33
CA ALA A 65 7.61 9.39 14.49
C ALA A 65 8.75 8.35 14.52
N GLY A 66 9.15 7.84 13.35
CA GLY A 66 10.15 6.77 13.25
C GLY A 66 9.58 5.34 13.43
N PHE A 67 8.29 5.20 13.74
CA PHE A 67 7.60 3.92 13.84
C PHE A 67 6.74 3.69 12.58
N GLN A 68 7.40 3.31 11.50
CA GLN A 68 6.79 2.98 10.22
C GLN A 68 7.44 1.70 9.69
N THR A 69 6.62 0.80 9.14
CA THR A 69 7.15 -0.40 8.50
C THR A 69 6.34 -0.74 7.26
N LYS A 70 7.04 -1.21 6.23
CA LYS A 70 6.41 -1.75 5.02
C LYS A 70 6.00 -3.18 5.32
N VAL A 71 4.70 -3.45 5.28
CA VAL A 71 4.13 -4.77 5.62
C VAL A 71 3.73 -5.58 4.41
N VAL A 72 3.53 -4.92 3.26
CA VAL A 72 3.44 -5.60 1.96
C VAL A 72 4.37 -4.90 0.98
N ASP A 73 5.28 -5.66 0.37
CA ASP A 73 6.18 -5.17 -0.68
C ASP A 73 5.42 -4.57 -1.86
N TRP A 74 6.13 -3.83 -2.73
CA TRP A 74 5.56 -3.28 -3.95
C TRP A 74 5.00 -4.40 -4.84
N VAL A 75 3.73 -4.27 -5.21
CA VAL A 75 3.01 -5.19 -6.10
C VAL A 75 2.46 -4.41 -7.28
N LEU A 76 2.69 -4.91 -8.48
CA LEU A 76 2.01 -4.40 -9.66
C LEU A 76 0.61 -5.00 -9.75
N ILE A 77 -0.41 -4.14 -9.79
CA ILE A 77 -1.81 -4.51 -9.93
C ILE A 77 -2.33 -3.95 -11.25
N LYS A 78 -2.87 -4.84 -12.09
CA LYS A 78 -3.34 -4.50 -13.44
C LYS A 78 -4.70 -5.09 -13.79
N ASP A 79 -5.18 -6.06 -13.00
CA ASP A 79 -6.38 -6.85 -13.26
C ASP A 79 -6.95 -7.42 -11.96
N ALA A 80 -8.11 -8.09 -12.06
CA ALA A 80 -8.78 -8.69 -10.91
C ALA A 80 -7.93 -9.77 -10.22
N GLU A 81 -7.11 -10.52 -10.98
CA GLU A 81 -6.30 -11.61 -10.45
C GLU A 81 -5.13 -11.09 -9.60
N SER A 82 -4.42 -10.07 -10.09
CA SER A 82 -3.38 -9.37 -9.33
C SER A 82 -3.94 -8.61 -8.14
N ALA A 83 -5.16 -8.07 -8.25
CA ALA A 83 -5.85 -7.43 -7.13
C ALA A 83 -6.25 -8.45 -6.04
N ALA A 84 -6.73 -9.63 -6.43
CA ALA A 84 -7.03 -10.72 -5.49
C ALA A 84 -5.77 -11.19 -4.73
N ARG A 85 -4.65 -11.39 -5.42
CA ARG A 85 -3.37 -11.70 -4.74
C ARG A 85 -2.92 -10.61 -3.77
N PHE A 86 -3.17 -9.35 -4.09
CA PHE A 86 -2.86 -8.24 -3.19
C PHE A 86 -3.79 -8.24 -1.98
N SER A 87 -5.09 -8.52 -2.18
CA SER A 87 -6.07 -8.73 -1.12
C SER A 87 -5.62 -9.80 -0.13
N ASP A 88 -5.15 -10.95 -0.61
CA ASP A 88 -4.65 -12.04 0.25
C ASP A 88 -3.43 -11.61 1.09
N ARG A 89 -2.50 -10.87 0.47
CA ARG A 89 -1.32 -10.33 1.19
C ARG A 89 -1.71 -9.32 2.25
N ILE A 90 -2.69 -8.47 1.97
CA ILE A 90 -3.25 -7.55 2.97
C ILE A 90 -3.86 -8.39 4.08
N ALA A 91 -4.79 -9.31 3.80
CA ALA A 91 -5.46 -10.10 4.82
C ALA A 91 -4.50 -10.91 5.73
N ALA A 92 -3.37 -11.37 5.18
CA ALA A 92 -2.33 -12.08 5.94
C ALA A 92 -1.39 -11.14 6.73
N ALA A 93 -1.38 -9.84 6.45
CA ALA A 93 -0.51 -8.89 7.12
C ALA A 93 -1.06 -8.53 8.51
N GLY A 94 -0.53 -9.18 9.55
CA GLY A 94 -0.82 -8.83 10.94
C GLY A 94 -0.25 -7.47 11.35
N ARG A 95 -0.71 -6.95 12.49
CA ARG A 95 -0.17 -5.74 13.10
C ARG A 95 1.30 -5.92 13.50
N GLN A 96 2.17 -5.06 13.00
CA GLN A 96 3.62 -5.14 13.22
C GLN A 96 4.12 -4.15 14.27
N LEU A 97 3.37 -3.07 14.54
CA LEU A 97 3.81 -2.03 15.45
C LEU A 97 2.64 -1.39 16.21
N ARG A 98 3.00 -0.76 17.33
CA ARG A 98 2.14 0.04 18.22
C ARG A 98 2.95 1.25 18.71
N GLY A 99 2.27 2.34 19.04
CA GLY A 99 2.94 3.55 19.48
C GLY A 99 2.03 4.77 19.48
N MET A 100 2.61 5.94 19.76
CA MET A 100 1.91 7.23 19.64
C MET A 100 1.53 7.53 18.17
N THR A 101 0.88 8.65 17.90
CA THR A 101 0.44 9.00 16.55
C THR A 101 1.33 10.09 15.95
N SER A 102 1.86 9.85 14.76
CA SER A 102 2.57 10.86 13.96
C SER A 102 2.28 10.70 12.47
N THR A 103 1.20 11.33 12.02
CA THR A 103 0.83 11.38 10.60
C THR A 103 1.93 12.03 9.75
N ALA A 104 2.61 13.05 10.29
CA ALA A 104 3.76 13.67 9.61
C ALA A 104 4.91 12.68 9.39
N GLY A 105 5.18 11.79 10.37
CA GLY A 105 6.15 10.72 10.23
C GLY A 105 5.75 9.72 9.14
N ALA A 106 4.47 9.35 9.08
CA ALA A 106 3.92 8.48 8.05
C ALA A 106 4.10 9.08 6.64
N ILE A 107 3.73 10.34 6.43
CA ILE A 107 3.88 11.03 5.14
C ILE A 107 5.35 11.09 4.72
N ARG A 108 6.25 11.47 5.64
CA ARG A 108 7.69 11.56 5.35
C ARG A 108 8.27 10.20 4.96
N PHE A 109 7.91 9.15 5.68
CA PHE A 109 8.34 7.79 5.36
C PHE A 109 7.82 7.34 3.99
N SER A 110 6.53 7.55 3.70
CA SER A 110 5.92 7.19 2.42
C SER A 110 6.56 7.92 1.25
N ALA A 111 6.88 9.21 1.39
CA ALA A 111 7.60 9.98 0.38
C ALA A 111 8.99 9.40 0.09
N ILE A 112 9.70 8.92 1.12
CA ILE A 112 10.99 8.23 0.96
C ILE A 112 10.84 6.86 0.29
N LYS A 113 9.70 6.18 0.45
CA LYS A 113 9.45 4.85 -0.16
C LYS A 113 9.14 4.90 -1.65
N LEU A 114 8.50 5.94 -2.15
CA LEU A 114 8.19 6.10 -3.58
C LEU A 114 9.40 5.82 -4.50
N PRO A 115 10.61 6.39 -4.28
CA PRO A 115 11.74 6.10 -5.15
C PRO A 115 12.38 4.72 -4.96
N GLN A 116 11.99 3.93 -3.96
CA GLN A 116 12.64 2.66 -3.58
C GLN A 116 12.07 1.43 -4.30
N THR A 117 11.47 1.62 -5.47
CA THR A 117 10.98 0.55 -6.33
C THR A 117 11.53 0.73 -7.74
N ILE A 118 11.68 -0.39 -8.46
CA ILE A 118 11.97 -0.35 -9.90
C ILE A 118 10.74 0.08 -10.70
N MET A 119 9.53 -0.06 -10.12
CA MET A 119 8.26 0.32 -10.74
C MET A 119 8.08 1.82 -10.62
N ARG A 120 8.19 2.58 -11.72
CA ARG A 120 8.19 4.05 -11.68
C ARG A 120 7.05 4.63 -12.49
N ALA A 121 6.29 5.56 -11.93
CA ALA A 121 5.32 6.32 -12.69
C ALA A 121 6.07 7.19 -13.71
N ALA A 122 5.64 7.14 -14.97
CA ALA A 122 6.17 8.05 -15.97
C ALA A 122 5.72 9.49 -15.66
N ALA A 123 6.63 10.46 -15.79
CA ALA A 123 6.25 11.87 -15.75
C ALA A 123 5.23 12.14 -16.87
N ARG A 124 4.13 12.81 -16.53
CA ARG A 124 3.10 13.24 -17.49
C ARG A 124 3.53 14.48 -18.25
#